data_AF-A0A9X9F2T6-F1
#
_entry.id   AF-A0A9X9F2T6-F1
#
_cell.length_a   1.000
_cell.length_b   1.000
_cell.length_c   1.000
_cell.angle_alpha   90.00
_cell.angle_beta   90.00
_cell.angle_gamma   90.00
#
_symmetry.space_group_name_H-M   'P 1'
#
loop_
_entity.id
_entity.type
_entity.pdbx_description
1 polymer ?
#
loop_
_entity_poly.entity_id
_entity_poly.type
_entity_poly.pdbx_seq_one_letter_code
_entity_poly.pdbx_strand_id
1 'polypeptide(L)'
;TKYLGLDCYKIEGVINIEMPVSTSEDLRGKFEMVVEKNTGIMLKFLSFQEGLIQYSVTTEWIQIDKGLKESMFQKDSAKYEKMKNILDE
;
A
#
# COMPACT_ATOMS: atom_id res chain seq x y z
N THR A 1 19.45 4.57 2.29
CA THR A 1 19.16 4.67 0.84
C THR A 1 18.32 5.91 0.60
N LYS A 2 18.18 6.38 -0.64
CA LYS A 2 17.23 7.44 -1.00
C LYS A 2 16.16 6.89 -1.94
N TYR A 3 14.91 7.31 -1.77
CA TYR A 3 13.78 6.99 -2.64
C TYR A 3 12.90 8.23 -2.79
N LEU A 4 12.54 8.61 -4.03
CA LEU A 4 11.85 9.88 -4.32
C LEU A 4 12.56 11.12 -3.71
N GLY A 5 13.90 11.08 -3.62
CA GLY A 5 14.71 12.14 -2.99
C GLY A 5 14.75 12.12 -1.45
N LEU A 6 13.93 11.28 -0.80
CA LEU A 6 13.80 11.19 0.65
C LEU A 6 14.76 10.16 1.24
N ASP A 7 15.31 10.45 2.42
CA ASP A 7 16.16 9.50 3.13
C ASP A 7 15.33 8.36 3.71
N CYS A 8 15.70 7.13 3.37
CA CYS A 8 14.91 5.94 3.67
C CYS A 8 15.73 4.81 4.32
N TYR A 9 15.04 4.01 5.12
CA TYR A 9 15.43 2.65 5.47
C TYR A 9 14.99 1.68 4.38
N LYS A 10 15.79 0.63 4.18
CA LYS A 10 15.38 -0.58 3.47
C LYS A 10 15.23 -1.66 4.52
N ILE A 11 14.06 -2.28 4.59
CA ILE A 11 13.74 -3.34 5.54
C ILE A 11 13.44 -4.59 4.73
N GLU A 12 14.07 -5.69 5.11
CA GLU A 12 13.81 -7.01 4.54
C GLU A 12 13.46 -7.96 5.67
N GLY A 13 12.55 -8.89 5.42
CA GLY A 13 12.13 -9.82 6.45
C GLY A 13 11.31 -10.97 5.90
N VAL A 14 10.82 -11.81 6.80
CA VAL A 14 9.93 -12.94 6.47
C VAL A 14 8.68 -12.81 7.32
N ILE A 15 7.52 -12.77 6.67
CA ILE A 15 6.23 -12.82 7.33
C ILE A 15 5.93 -14.30 7.60
N ASN A 16 6.11 -14.72 8.85
CA ASN A 16 5.77 -16.06 9.31
C ASN A 16 4.58 -15.96 10.28
N ILE A 17 3.38 -15.85 9.70
CA ILE A 17 2.14 -15.74 10.50
C ILE A 17 1.69 -17.15 10.88
N GLU A 18 1.78 -17.46 12.19
CA GLU A 18 1.20 -18.65 12.84
C GLU A 18 -0.30 -18.47 13.19
N MET A 19 -0.99 -17.49 12.60
CA MET A 19 -2.43 -17.23 12.86
C MET A 19 -3.38 -18.08 12.01
N PRO A 20 -4.65 -18.25 12.43
CA PRO A 20 -5.62 -19.12 11.77
C PRO A 20 -5.92 -18.70 10.32
N VAL A 21 -6.12 -19.71 9.50
CA VAL A 21 -6.23 -19.81 8.03
C VAL A 21 -7.20 -18.83 7.35
N SER A 22 -8.00 -18.05 8.07
CA SER A 22 -9.12 -17.31 7.47
C SER A 22 -8.77 -15.97 6.81
N THR A 23 -7.57 -15.40 6.97
CA THR A 23 -7.30 -14.03 6.50
C THR A 23 -5.94 -13.73 5.87
N SER A 24 -4.93 -14.63 5.87
CA SER A 24 -3.57 -14.17 5.53
C SER A 24 -2.58 -15.19 4.95
N GLU A 25 -3.00 -16.34 4.44
CA GLU A 25 -2.04 -17.30 3.86
C GLU A 25 -1.24 -16.69 2.70
N ASP A 26 -1.87 -15.79 1.94
CA ASP A 26 -1.29 -15.12 0.77
C ASP A 26 -0.18 -14.12 1.10
N LEU A 27 0.05 -13.74 2.36
CA LEU A 27 1.09 -12.77 2.73
C LEU A 27 2.31 -13.43 3.38
N ARG A 28 2.33 -14.76 3.52
CA ARG A 28 3.49 -15.49 4.04
C ARG A 28 4.65 -15.40 3.07
N GLY A 29 5.86 -15.32 3.60
CA GLY A 29 7.08 -15.34 2.79
C GLY A 29 7.94 -14.09 2.96
N LYS A 30 8.92 -13.91 2.06
CA LYS A 30 9.86 -12.80 2.15
C LYS A 30 9.17 -11.50 1.77
N PHE A 31 9.63 -10.41 2.34
CA PHE A 31 9.23 -9.08 1.91
C PHE A 31 10.41 -8.11 1.88
N GLU A 32 10.25 -7.07 1.07
CA GLU A 32 11.12 -5.90 1.03
C GLU A 32 10.23 -4.65 1.22
N MET A 33 10.68 -3.72 2.05
CA MET A 33 9.99 -2.47 2.32
C MET A 33 10.96 -1.30 2.29
N VAL A 34 10.52 -0.17 1.75
CA VAL A 34 11.24 1.11 1.82
C VAL A 34 10.40 2.07 2.66
N VAL A 35 11.02 2.59 3.72
CA VAL A 35 10.34 3.44 4.71
C VAL A 35 11.11 4.74 4.86
N GLU A 36 10.41 5.87 4.72
CA GLU A 36 10.98 7.20 4.91
C GLU A 36 11.34 7.43 6.39
N LYS A 37 12.54 7.94 6.65
CA LYS A 37 13.12 7.94 8.00
C LYS A 37 12.43 8.88 8.99
N ASN A 38 11.94 10.03 8.53
CA ASN A 38 11.43 11.07 9.41
C ASN A 38 9.97 10.84 9.82
N THR A 39 9.16 10.34 8.89
CA THR A 39 7.71 10.17 9.04
C THR A 39 7.30 8.72 9.26
N GLY A 40 8.16 7.75 8.91
CA GLY A 40 7.81 6.33 8.94
C GLY A 40 6.87 5.88 7.82
N ILE A 41 6.62 6.73 6.81
CA ILE A 41 5.75 6.38 5.68
C ILE A 41 6.41 5.29 4.84
N MET A 42 5.64 4.25 4.53
CA MET A 42 6.03 3.20 3.59
C MET A 42 5.88 3.70 2.15
N LEU A 43 7.00 3.79 1.43
CA LEU A 43 7.04 4.25 0.03
C LEU A 43 7.08 3.11 -0.98
N LYS A 44 7.49 1.92 -0.54
CA LYS A 44 7.51 0.71 -1.36
C LYS A 44 7.33 -0.52 -0.47
N PHE A 45 6.56 -1.47 -0.98
CA PHE A 45 6.42 -2.81 -0.42
C PHE A 45 6.43 -3.82 -1.56
N LEU A 46 7.19 -4.90 -1.37
CA LEU A 46 7.19 -6.08 -2.21
C LEU A 46 7.05 -7.29 -1.30
N SER A 47 6.12 -8.19 -1.63
CA SER A 47 6.10 -9.54 -1.05
C SER A 47 6.51 -10.56 -2.10
N PHE A 48 7.09 -11.66 -1.63
CA PHE A 48 7.60 -12.71 -2.49
C PHE A 48 7.06 -14.08 -2.07
N GLN A 49 6.57 -14.82 -3.05
CA GLN A 49 6.21 -16.23 -2.95
C GLN A 49 7.07 -17.00 -3.94
N GLU A 50 7.80 -18.02 -3.45
CA GLU A 50 8.70 -18.85 -4.27
C GLU A 50 9.73 -18.04 -5.10
N GLY A 51 10.11 -16.85 -4.62
CA GLY A 51 11.07 -15.97 -5.29
C GLY A 51 10.46 -15.04 -6.36
N LEU A 52 9.16 -15.15 -6.62
CA LEU A 52 8.42 -14.25 -7.50
C LEU A 52 7.72 -13.15 -6.69
N ILE A 53 7.62 -11.95 -7.25
CA ILE A 53 6.83 -10.87 -6.64
C ILE A 53 5.36 -11.25 -6.71
N GLN A 54 4.75 -11.39 -5.54
CA GLN A 54 3.33 -11.72 -5.43
C GLN A 54 2.49 -10.43 -5.32
N TYR A 55 2.93 -9.50 -4.47
CA TYR A 55 2.30 -8.19 -4.33
C TYR A 55 3.35 -7.09 -4.38
N SER A 56 2.94 -5.96 -4.95
CA SER A 56 3.74 -4.75 -5.00
C SER A 56 2.89 -3.52 -4.74
N VAL A 57 3.35 -2.66 -3.84
CA VAL A 57 2.85 -1.30 -3.67
C VAL A 57 4.03 -0.36 -3.82
N THR A 58 3.93 0.58 -4.75
CA THR A 58 5.00 1.57 -5.02
C THR A 58 4.41 2.96 -5.08
N THR A 59 5.02 3.88 -4.36
CA THR A 59 4.67 5.30 -4.43
C THR A 59 5.35 5.94 -5.63
N GLU A 60 4.57 6.52 -6.54
CA GLU A 60 5.11 7.30 -7.67
C GLU A 60 5.44 8.74 -7.26
N TRP A 61 4.65 9.29 -6.35
CA TRP A 61 4.81 10.67 -5.90
C TRP A 61 4.22 10.88 -4.51
N ILE A 62 4.85 11.76 -3.72
CA ILE A 62 4.43 12.10 -2.36
C ILE A 62 4.71 13.56 -2.05
N GLN A 63 3.82 14.18 -1.26
CA GLN A 63 4.04 15.46 -0.61
C GLN A 63 3.82 15.31 0.89
N ILE A 64 4.83 15.68 1.67
CA ILE A 64 4.82 15.67 3.13
C ILE A 64 4.64 17.11 3.61
N ASP A 65 3.97 17.29 4.76
CA ASP A 65 3.69 18.59 5.37
C ASP A 65 2.93 19.59 4.47
N LYS A 66 2.16 19.05 3.53
CA LYS A 66 1.21 19.84 2.75
C LYS A 66 -0.18 19.68 3.35
N GLY A 67 -0.76 20.78 3.83
CA GLY A 67 -2.12 20.79 4.34
C GLY A 67 -3.11 20.18 3.34
N LEU A 68 -4.08 19.43 3.86
CA LEU A 68 -5.14 18.83 3.05
C LEU A 68 -6.23 19.87 2.80
N LYS A 69 -6.74 19.93 1.56
CA LYS A 69 -7.92 20.73 1.24
C LYS A 69 -9.17 19.96 1.66
N GLU A 70 -10.16 20.63 2.24
CA GLU A 70 -11.42 19.99 2.63
C GLU A 70 -12.11 19.28 1.45
N SER A 71 -11.98 19.85 0.25
CA SER A 71 -12.48 19.26 -1.00
C SER A 71 -11.90 17.87 -1.31
N MET A 72 -10.75 17.48 -0.74
CA MET A 72 -10.19 16.13 -0.92
C MET A 72 -11.04 15.05 -0.26
N PHE A 73 -11.85 15.41 0.74
CA PHE A 73 -12.76 14.50 1.43
C PHE A 73 -14.15 14.49 0.81
N GLN A 74 -14.42 15.38 -0.14
CA GLN A 74 -15.67 15.44 -0.88
C GLN A 74 -15.52 14.69 -2.19
N LYS A 75 -16.19 13.54 -2.29
CA LYS A 75 -16.26 12.79 -3.54
C LYS A 75 -17.04 13.62 -4.57
N ASP A 76 -16.38 14.04 -5.64
CA ASP A 76 -17.07 14.59 -6.81
C ASP A 76 -17.81 13.47 -7.53
N SER A 77 -19.12 13.35 -7.28
CA SER A 77 -19.97 12.35 -7.92
C SER A 77 -20.59 12.81 -9.25
N ALA A 78 -20.29 14.03 -9.73
CA ALA A 78 -20.96 14.60 -10.90
C ALA A 78 -20.73 13.79 -12.19
N LYS A 79 -19.66 13.02 -12.25
CA LYS A 79 -19.30 12.14 -13.38
C LYS A 79 -19.60 10.66 -13.13
N TYR A 80 -20.23 10.32 -12.02
CA TYR A 80 -20.50 8.93 -11.63
C TYR A 80 -21.99 8.65 -11.76
N GLU A 81 -22.35 7.64 -12.53
CA GLU A 81 -23.71 7.10 -12.54
C GLU A 81 -23.86 6.07 -11.44
N LYS A 82 -25.00 6.13 -10.73
CA LYS A 82 -25.35 5.09 -9.75
C LYS A 82 -25.67 3.81 -10.53
N MET A 83 -24.89 2.76 -10.33
CA MET A 83 -25.23 1.45 -10.90
C MET A 83 -26.60 1.01 -10.35
N LYS A 84 -27.49 0.59 -11.25
CA LYS A 84 -28.74 -0.08 -10.84
C LYS A 84 -28.35 -1.39 -10.16
N ASN A 85 -28.97 -1.70 -9.02
CA ASN A 85 -28.74 -2.97 -8.33
C ASN A 85 -29.08 -4.11 -9.29
N ILE A 86 -28.10 -4.98 -9.56
CA ILE A 86 -28.26 -6.19 -10.41
C ILE A 86 -28.77 -7.38 -9.55
N LEU A 87 -29.24 -7.11 -8.32
CA LEU A 87 -29.62 -8.15 -7.35
C LEU A 87 -31.13 -8.13 -7.00
N ASP A 88 -31.93 -7.38 -7.75
CA ASP A 88 -33.40 -7.39 -7.63
C ASP A 88 -34.05 -8.19 -8.79
N GLU A 89 -33.61 -9.44 -9.00
CA GLU A 89 -34.34 -10.49 -9.74
C GLU A 89 -34.78 -11.62 -8.80
#